data_AF-A0A1W9RUY4-F1
#
_entry.id   AF-A0A1W9RUY4-F1
#
_cell.length_a   1.000
_cell.length_b   1.000
_cell.length_c   1.000
_cell.angle_alpha   90.00
_cell.angle_beta   90.00
_cell.angle_gamma   90.00
#
_symmetry.space_group_name_H-M   'P 1'
#
loop_
_entity.id
_entity.type
_entity.pdbx_description
1 polymer ?
#
loop_
_entity_poly.entity_id
_entity_poly.type
_entity_poly.pdbx_seq_one_letter_code
_entity_poly.pdbx_strand_id
1 'polypeptide(L)'
;MKNKTQHPCPEADLIELVVTNQVIEKQERERIVRHVQRCPSCRIIFNELSRFHTIFNDELETPVCSPVFDLLNSIHLNDVEISGILLKPVEPLNGHKSMEYFAEIIISSEHQAVQKFQDITLNRGEIFLRAVRSRESGAATLYMLSLHERLYRKIRLQIGSEGKQFYSDGTGKIDVGKFDLSALEHQIVTVHLQD
;
A
#
# COMPACT_ATOMS: atom_id res chain seq x y z
N MET A 1 -3.68 -45.68 -38.35
CA MET A 1 -3.74 -45.75 -36.87
C MET A 1 -4.50 -44.51 -36.38
N LYS A 2 -5.53 -44.71 -35.56
CA LYS A 2 -6.62 -43.76 -35.29
C LYS A 2 -6.16 -42.56 -34.44
N ASN A 3 -6.71 -41.38 -34.77
CA ASN A 3 -6.49 -40.06 -34.18
C ASN A 3 -6.53 -40.05 -32.64
N LYS A 4 -5.49 -39.46 -32.03
CA LYS A 4 -5.53 -39.01 -30.63
C LYS A 4 -6.50 -37.84 -30.53
N THR A 5 -7.60 -37.99 -29.81
CA THR A 5 -8.41 -36.88 -29.31
C THR A 5 -7.56 -36.05 -28.34
N GLN A 6 -6.81 -35.10 -28.88
CA GLN A 6 -6.24 -34.01 -28.09
C GLN A 6 -7.40 -33.05 -27.82
N HIS A 7 -7.84 -32.99 -26.56
CA HIS A 7 -8.66 -31.86 -26.12
C HIS A 7 -7.88 -30.58 -26.46
N PRO A 8 -8.52 -29.58 -27.10
CA PRO A 8 -7.85 -28.32 -27.42
C PRO A 8 -7.31 -27.71 -26.12
N CYS A 9 -6.15 -27.06 -26.23
CA CYS A 9 -5.60 -26.30 -25.10
C CYS A 9 -6.63 -25.23 -24.67
N PRO A 10 -6.79 -25.01 -23.36
CA PRO A 10 -7.60 -23.90 -22.88
C PRO A 10 -7.00 -22.57 -23.36
N GLU A 11 -7.88 -21.59 -23.57
CA GLU A 11 -7.47 -20.23 -23.87
C GLU A 11 -6.69 -19.61 -22.69
N ALA A 12 -5.81 -18.65 -22.98
CA ALA A 12 -4.87 -18.11 -22.00
C ALA A 12 -5.57 -17.34 -20.86
N ASP A 13 -6.68 -16.68 -21.16
CA ASP A 13 -7.57 -15.99 -20.22
C ASP A 13 -8.16 -16.97 -19.18
N LEU A 14 -8.61 -18.15 -19.61
CA LEU A 14 -9.11 -19.19 -18.70
C LEU A 14 -8.02 -19.73 -17.77
N ILE A 15 -6.78 -19.83 -18.25
CA ILE A 15 -5.62 -20.18 -17.41
C ILE A 15 -5.37 -19.06 -16.40
N GLU A 16 -5.42 -17.81 -16.82
CA GLU A 16 -5.24 -16.63 -15.96
C GLU A 16 -6.31 -16.54 -14.85
N LEU A 17 -7.58 -16.80 -15.15
CA LEU A 17 -8.66 -16.85 -14.15
C LEU A 17 -8.39 -17.89 -13.06
N VAL A 18 -7.80 -19.04 -13.43
CA VAL A 18 -7.40 -20.08 -12.48
C VAL A 18 -6.23 -19.60 -11.62
N VAL A 19 -5.22 -18.96 -12.21
CA VAL A 19 -4.05 -18.41 -11.50
C VAL A 19 -4.46 -17.33 -10.49
N THR A 20 -5.35 -16.42 -10.90
CA THR A 20 -5.80 -15.27 -10.08
C THR A 20 -6.90 -15.61 -9.09
N ASN A 21 -7.31 -16.88 -9.01
CA ASN A 21 -8.42 -17.34 -8.18
C ASN A 21 -9.77 -16.61 -8.39
N GLN A 22 -10.01 -16.12 -9.60
CA GLN A 22 -11.28 -15.50 -9.96
C GLN A 22 -12.40 -16.53 -10.16
N VAL A 23 -13.65 -16.04 -10.19
CA VAL A 23 -14.86 -16.88 -10.24
C VAL A 23 -14.90 -17.63 -11.56
N ILE A 24 -14.75 -18.94 -11.47
CA ILE A 24 -14.90 -19.90 -12.56
C ILE A 24 -15.65 -21.11 -12.01
N GLU A 25 -16.44 -21.79 -12.84
CA GLU A 25 -17.15 -22.99 -12.40
C GLU A 25 -16.16 -24.05 -11.91
N LYS A 26 -16.47 -24.67 -10.77
CA LYS A 26 -15.57 -25.64 -10.10
C LYS A 26 -15.13 -26.77 -11.03
N GLN A 27 -16.05 -27.30 -11.83
CA GLN A 27 -15.77 -28.38 -12.78
C GLN A 27 -14.81 -27.94 -13.88
N GLU A 28 -14.93 -26.70 -14.34
CA GLU A 28 -14.07 -26.12 -15.37
C GLU A 28 -12.67 -25.83 -14.84
N ARG A 29 -12.56 -25.28 -13.62
CA ARG A 29 -11.28 -25.14 -12.92
C ARG A 29 -10.55 -26.48 -12.80
N GLU A 30 -11.23 -27.53 -12.33
CA GLU A 30 -10.63 -28.86 -12.19
C GLU A 30 -10.21 -29.46 -13.54
N ARG A 31 -10.93 -29.14 -14.63
CA ARG A 31 -10.56 -29.53 -15.99
C ARG A 31 -9.27 -28.82 -16.44
N ILE A 32 -9.20 -27.50 -16.26
CA ILE A 32 -8.04 -26.68 -16.65
C ILE A 32 -6.80 -27.08 -15.85
N VAL A 33 -6.91 -27.25 -14.52
CA VAL A 33 -5.79 -27.69 -13.67
C VAL A 33 -5.24 -29.03 -14.13
N ARG A 34 -6.12 -30.02 -14.40
CA ARG A 34 -5.70 -31.32 -14.93
C ARG A 34 -5.04 -31.23 -16.30
N HIS A 35 -5.48 -30.30 -17.16
CA HIS A 35 -4.86 -30.07 -18.47
C HIS A 35 -3.47 -29.45 -18.31
N VAL A 36 -3.33 -28.40 -17.51
CA VAL A 36 -2.05 -27.70 -17.24
C VAL A 36 -1.00 -28.66 -16.69
N GLN A 37 -1.38 -29.61 -15.83
CA GLN A 37 -0.46 -30.63 -15.31
C GLN A 37 0.09 -31.59 -16.39
N ARG A 38 -0.65 -31.78 -17.49
CA ARG A 38 -0.32 -32.75 -18.55
C ARG A 38 0.23 -32.11 -19.82
N CYS A 39 -0.08 -30.84 -20.08
CA CYS A 39 0.31 -30.11 -21.29
C CYS A 39 1.52 -29.21 -21.01
N PRO A 40 2.71 -29.49 -21.57
CA PRO A 40 3.91 -28.69 -21.33
C PRO A 40 3.75 -27.21 -21.68
N SER A 41 3.08 -26.90 -22.81
CA SER A 41 2.85 -25.52 -23.25
C SER A 41 1.95 -24.74 -22.29
N CYS A 42 0.83 -25.34 -21.85
CA CYS A 42 -0.06 -24.70 -20.87
C CYS A 42 0.61 -24.56 -19.50
N ARG A 43 1.52 -25.47 -19.13
CA ARG A 43 2.32 -25.37 -17.90
C ARG A 43 3.28 -24.18 -17.93
N ILE A 44 3.90 -23.89 -19.07
CA ILE A 44 4.76 -22.71 -19.23
C ILE A 44 3.92 -21.45 -19.03
N ILE A 45 2.80 -21.32 -19.76
CA ILE A 45 1.89 -20.17 -19.65
C ILE A 45 1.40 -19.98 -18.21
N PHE A 46 0.97 -21.06 -17.55
CA PHE A 46 0.55 -21.03 -16.15
C PHE A 46 1.66 -20.51 -15.22
N ASN A 47 2.89 -20.98 -15.38
CA ASN A 47 4.02 -20.56 -14.56
C ASN A 47 4.40 -19.09 -14.81
N GLU A 48 4.34 -18.63 -16.06
CA GLU A 48 4.60 -17.24 -16.42
C GLU A 48 3.55 -16.30 -15.84
N LEU A 49 2.27 -16.63 -15.99
CA LEU A 49 1.16 -15.88 -15.39
C LEU A 49 1.24 -15.89 -13.86
N SER A 50 1.51 -17.04 -13.25
CA SER A 50 1.67 -17.13 -11.79
C SER A 50 2.82 -16.26 -11.30
N ARG A 51 3.97 -16.28 -12.01
CA ARG A 51 5.11 -15.43 -11.67
C ARG A 51 4.78 -13.95 -11.83
N PHE A 52 4.12 -13.57 -12.93
CA PHE A 52 3.69 -12.20 -13.16
C PHE A 52 2.76 -11.72 -12.04
N HIS A 53 1.72 -12.48 -11.71
CA HIS A 53 0.76 -12.12 -10.67
C HIS A 53 1.38 -12.11 -9.27
N THR A 54 2.34 -12.99 -8.97
CA THR A 54 3.12 -12.89 -7.73
C THR A 54 3.90 -11.59 -7.69
N ILE A 55 4.70 -11.28 -8.72
CA ILE A 55 5.46 -10.02 -8.79
C ILE A 55 4.51 -8.81 -8.69
N PHE A 56 3.40 -8.84 -9.42
CA PHE A 56 2.43 -7.75 -9.45
C PHE A 56 1.74 -7.55 -8.09
N ASN A 57 1.35 -8.64 -7.42
CA ASN A 57 0.78 -8.55 -6.07
C ASN A 57 1.82 -8.10 -5.05
N ASP A 58 3.06 -8.59 -5.15
CA ASP A 58 4.17 -8.12 -4.32
C ASP A 58 4.38 -6.61 -4.53
N GLU A 59 4.32 -6.12 -5.77
CA GLU A 59 4.41 -4.69 -6.12
C GLU A 59 3.17 -3.87 -5.73
N LEU A 60 2.01 -4.49 -5.55
CA LEU A 60 0.81 -3.84 -5.01
C LEU A 60 0.83 -3.78 -3.48
N GLU A 61 1.44 -4.78 -2.84
CA GLU A 61 1.63 -4.84 -1.39
C GLU A 61 2.83 -4.01 -0.93
N THR A 62 3.77 -3.71 -1.83
CA THR A 62 4.81 -2.72 -1.56
C THR A 62 4.20 -1.32 -1.50
N PRO A 63 4.69 -0.47 -0.58
CA PRO A 63 4.32 0.93 -0.56
C PRO A 63 4.68 1.56 -1.91
N VAL A 64 3.70 2.17 -2.58
CA VAL A 64 3.88 2.75 -3.91
C VAL A 64 5.21 3.50 -4.01
N CYS A 65 6.07 2.97 -4.88
CA CYS A 65 7.42 3.47 -5.12
C CYS A 65 7.40 4.96 -5.43
N SER A 66 8.33 5.71 -4.84
CA SER A 66 8.44 7.17 -4.99
C SER A 66 8.39 7.68 -6.45
N PRO A 67 8.94 6.99 -7.47
CA PRO A 67 8.80 7.42 -8.87
C PRO A 67 7.38 7.43 -9.42
N VAL A 68 6.51 6.49 -8.98
CA VAL A 68 5.09 6.48 -9.37
C VAL A 68 4.38 7.66 -8.74
N PHE A 69 4.76 8.04 -7.52
CA PHE A 69 4.26 9.24 -6.87
C PHE A 69 4.78 10.53 -7.49
N ASP A 70 6.05 10.59 -7.90
CA ASP A 70 6.59 11.74 -8.63
C ASP A 70 5.88 11.91 -9.98
N LEU A 71 5.56 10.80 -10.64
CA LEU A 71 4.75 10.80 -11.86
C LEU A 71 3.32 11.29 -11.57
N LEU A 72 2.64 10.75 -10.57
CA LEU A 72 1.29 11.20 -10.18
C LEU A 72 1.27 12.67 -9.78
N ASN A 73 2.28 13.12 -9.03
CA ASN A 73 2.46 14.51 -8.68
C ASN A 73 2.59 15.33 -9.97
N SER A 74 3.46 14.94 -10.92
CA SER A 74 3.64 15.63 -12.20
C SER A 74 2.38 15.71 -13.08
N ILE A 75 1.48 14.72 -12.99
CA ILE A 75 0.23 14.67 -13.76
C ILE A 75 -0.87 15.49 -13.08
N HIS A 76 -0.94 15.47 -11.75
CA HIS A 76 -2.01 16.11 -10.95
C HIS A 76 -1.53 17.32 -10.13
N LEU A 77 -0.43 17.97 -10.55
CA LEU A 77 0.19 19.13 -9.86
C LEU A 77 -0.83 20.20 -9.43
N ASN A 78 -1.90 20.38 -10.21
CA ASN A 78 -2.91 21.41 -10.00
C ASN A 78 -4.10 20.98 -9.13
N ASP A 79 -4.30 19.68 -8.93
CA ASP A 79 -5.49 19.14 -8.27
C ASP A 79 -5.20 18.67 -6.85
N VAL A 80 -3.95 18.26 -6.59
CA VAL A 80 -3.53 17.73 -5.30
C VAL A 80 -2.33 18.46 -4.72
N GLU A 81 -2.28 18.44 -3.40
CA GLU A 81 -1.14 18.82 -2.59
C GLU A 81 -0.62 17.55 -1.91
N ILE A 82 0.69 17.35 -1.92
CA ILE A 82 1.33 16.20 -1.29
C ILE A 82 2.34 16.71 -0.26
N SER A 83 2.23 16.19 0.97
CA SER A 83 3.13 16.49 2.07
C SER A 83 3.65 15.20 2.69
N GLY A 84 4.85 15.27 3.27
CA GLY A 84 5.53 14.16 3.94
C GLY A 84 5.79 14.52 5.39
N ILE A 85 5.32 13.68 6.30
CA ILE A 85 5.42 13.88 7.75
C ILE A 85 6.15 12.68 8.32
N LEU A 86 7.25 12.92 9.02
CA LEU A 86 8.00 11.90 9.73
C LEU A 86 7.56 11.87 11.18
N LEU A 87 7.13 10.70 11.64
CA LEU A 87 6.85 10.41 13.03
C LEU A 87 8.06 9.73 13.64
N LYS A 88 8.75 10.45 14.53
CA LYS A 88 9.89 9.94 15.28
C LYS A 88 9.43 9.42 16.64
N PRO A 89 9.76 8.18 17.02
CA PRO A 89 9.34 7.65 18.31
C PRO A 89 9.88 8.49 19.46
N VAL A 90 9.04 8.77 20.45
CA VAL A 90 9.48 9.38 21.71
C VAL A 90 10.07 8.26 22.57
N GLU A 91 11.38 8.30 22.78
CA GLU A 91 12.06 7.30 23.60
C GLU A 91 11.85 7.57 25.11
N PRO A 92 11.76 6.51 25.93
CA PRO A 92 11.83 5.10 25.58
C PRO A 92 10.51 4.53 25.04
N LEU A 93 10.61 3.70 23.99
CA LEU A 93 9.52 2.84 23.51
C LEU A 93 9.29 1.70 24.51
N ASN A 94 8.64 2.00 25.62
CA ASN A 94 8.16 0.98 26.54
C ASN A 94 7.07 0.21 25.78
N GLY A 95 7.19 -1.12 25.65
CA GLY A 95 6.35 -2.01 24.81
C GLY A 95 4.86 -2.08 25.17
N HIS A 96 4.23 -0.92 25.34
CA HIS A 96 2.84 -0.68 25.58
C HIS A 96 2.05 -0.78 24.27
N LYS A 97 0.75 -0.99 24.40
CA LYS A 97 -0.19 -1.00 23.27
C LYS A 97 -0.30 0.35 22.55
N SER A 98 0.22 1.41 23.15
CA SER A 98 0.26 2.76 22.61
C SER A 98 1.68 3.31 22.64
N MET A 99 2.11 3.93 21.55
CA MET A 99 3.42 4.57 21.40
C MET A 99 3.24 6.03 21.01
N GLU A 100 4.09 6.89 21.54
CA GLU A 100 4.09 8.32 21.26
C GLU A 100 5.15 8.66 20.23
N TYR A 101 4.81 9.58 19.34
CA TYR A 101 5.64 10.02 18.23
C TYR A 101 5.66 11.53 18.16
N PHE A 102 6.83 12.10 17.93
CA PHE A 102 6.98 13.50 17.56
C PHE A 102 6.85 13.64 16.04
N ALA A 103 5.94 14.50 15.60
CA ALA A 103 5.67 14.73 14.19
C ALA A 103 6.49 15.90 13.63
N GLU A 104 7.15 15.67 12.50
CA GLU A 104 7.95 16.65 11.77
C GLU A 104 7.55 16.64 10.30
N ILE A 105 7.21 17.81 9.73
CA ILE A 105 6.90 17.92 8.31
C ILE A 105 8.22 18.06 7.54
N ILE A 106 8.58 17.02 6.78
CA ILE A 106 9.85 16.95 6.04
C ILE A 106 9.68 17.23 4.54
N ILE A 107 8.46 17.13 4.02
CA ILE A 107 8.09 17.51 2.66
C ILE A 107 6.83 18.36 2.73
N SER A 108 6.87 19.56 2.15
CA SER A 108 5.73 20.47 2.05
C SER A 108 5.64 21.02 0.64
N SER A 109 4.41 21.32 0.19
CA SER A 109 4.18 22.01 -1.08
C SER A 109 4.41 23.53 -0.98
N GLU A 110 4.34 24.08 0.23
CA GLU A 110 4.42 25.53 0.51
C GLU A 110 5.86 26.02 0.77
N HIS A 111 6.76 25.09 1.09
CA HIS A 111 8.17 25.39 1.36
C HIS A 111 9.06 24.62 0.40
N GLN A 112 10.25 25.15 0.09
CA GLN A 112 11.26 24.38 -0.66
C GLN A 112 11.46 23.04 0.04
N ALA A 113 11.01 21.97 -0.61
CA ALA A 113 11.07 20.63 -0.03
C ALA A 113 12.52 20.34 0.38
N VAL A 114 12.73 20.05 1.67
CA VAL A 114 14.06 19.76 2.22
C VAL A 114 14.58 18.42 1.66
N GLN A 115 13.67 17.51 1.30
CA GLN A 115 13.96 16.18 0.78
C GLN A 115 12.94 15.77 -0.30
N LYS A 116 13.34 14.87 -1.21
CA LYS A 116 12.40 14.18 -2.11
C LYS A 116 11.92 12.89 -1.46
N PHE A 117 10.74 12.39 -1.86
CA PHE A 117 10.19 11.13 -1.32
C PHE A 117 11.13 9.93 -1.50
N GLN A 118 11.91 9.91 -2.57
CA GLN A 118 12.90 8.86 -2.87
C GLN A 118 14.12 8.87 -1.93
N ASP A 119 14.38 9.99 -1.26
CA ASP A 119 15.56 10.17 -0.40
C ASP A 119 15.26 9.84 1.08
N ILE A 120 13.98 9.58 1.40
CA ILE A 120 13.55 9.27 2.77
C ILE A 120 14.00 7.86 3.14
N THR A 121 14.93 7.80 4.09
CA THR A 121 15.34 6.55 4.75
C THR A 121 14.69 6.50 6.12
N LEU A 122 13.98 5.41 6.42
CA LEU A 122 13.34 5.23 7.73
C LEU A 122 14.25 4.48 8.69
N ASN A 123 14.36 4.98 9.92
CA ASN A 123 14.99 4.28 11.02
C ASN A 123 14.01 3.29 11.67
N ARG A 124 14.55 2.42 12.53
CA ARG A 124 13.75 1.44 13.27
C ARG A 124 12.73 2.15 14.16
N GLY A 125 11.46 1.82 13.99
CA GLY A 125 10.37 2.35 14.79
C GLY A 125 9.76 3.64 14.28
N GLU A 126 10.39 4.34 13.33
CA GLU A 126 9.82 5.52 12.67
C GLU A 126 8.65 5.16 11.77
N ILE A 127 7.75 6.12 11.59
CA ILE A 127 6.61 6.01 10.67
C ILE A 127 6.63 7.23 9.78
N PHE A 128 6.59 7.01 8.47
CA PHE A 128 6.39 8.07 7.49
C PHE A 128 4.92 8.17 7.11
N LEU A 129 4.34 9.35 7.19
CA LEU A 129 3.03 9.67 6.68
C LEU A 129 3.17 10.44 5.37
N ARG A 130 2.64 9.87 4.31
CA ARG A 130 2.44 10.57 3.04
C ARG A 130 1.01 11.09 3.03
N ALA A 131 0.86 12.40 3.10
CA ALA A 131 -0.44 13.05 3.03
C ALA A 131 -0.73 13.50 1.61
N VAL A 132 -1.91 13.14 1.10
CA VAL A 132 -2.43 13.60 -0.19
C VAL A 132 -3.71 14.38 0.08
N ARG A 133 -3.74 15.64 -0.34
CA ARG A 133 -4.85 16.56 -0.11
C ARG A 133 -5.39 17.08 -1.43
N SER A 134 -6.70 17.03 -1.62
CA SER A 134 -7.38 17.67 -2.75
C SER A 134 -7.38 19.19 -2.56
N ARG A 135 -6.90 19.95 -3.54
CA ARG A 135 -6.92 21.43 -3.53
C ARG A 135 -8.34 21.98 -3.63
N GLU A 136 -9.23 21.29 -4.34
CA GLU A 136 -10.64 21.68 -4.50
C GLU A 136 -11.45 21.47 -3.22
N SER A 137 -11.42 20.27 -2.65
CA SER A 137 -12.26 19.92 -1.50
C SER A 137 -11.60 20.20 -0.15
N GLY A 138 -10.27 20.31 -0.12
CA GLY A 138 -9.45 20.38 1.09
C GLY A 138 -9.37 19.06 1.86
N ALA A 139 -10.01 17.99 1.37
CA ALA A 139 -9.99 16.67 2.00
C ALA A 139 -8.62 16.01 1.82
N ALA A 140 -8.14 15.35 2.87
CA ALA A 140 -6.87 14.66 2.88
C ALA A 140 -7.00 13.18 3.24
N THR A 141 -6.08 12.40 2.69
CA THR A 141 -5.85 10.99 2.97
C THR A 141 -4.38 10.82 3.33
N LEU A 142 -4.10 10.06 4.37
CA LEU A 142 -2.75 9.68 4.79
C LEU A 142 -2.45 8.26 4.35
N TYR A 143 -1.23 8.03 3.87
CA TYR A 143 -0.66 6.73 3.61
C TYR A 143 0.54 6.52 4.51
N MET A 144 0.46 5.52 5.37
CA MET A 144 1.47 5.26 6.39
C MET A 144 2.49 4.22 5.92
N LEU A 145 3.74 4.45 6.25
CA LEU A 145 4.87 3.59 5.91
C LEU A 145 5.79 3.41 7.11
N SER A 146 6.19 2.18 7.41
CA SER A 146 7.21 1.88 8.40
C SER A 146 7.96 0.60 8.05
N LEU A 147 9.16 0.41 8.61
CA LEU A 147 9.92 -0.85 8.53
C LEU A 147 9.21 -2.02 9.26
N HIS A 148 8.21 -1.74 10.10
CA HIS A 148 7.43 -2.75 10.81
C HIS A 148 5.94 -2.58 10.49
N GLU A 149 5.34 -3.60 9.85
CA GLU A 149 3.93 -3.54 9.40
C GLU A 149 2.92 -3.23 10.50
N ARG A 150 3.20 -3.72 11.71
CA ARG A 150 2.35 -3.48 12.89
C ARG A 150 2.22 -2.01 13.23
N LEU A 151 3.17 -1.16 12.81
CA LEU A 151 3.16 0.27 13.09
C LEU A 151 2.29 1.08 12.14
N TYR A 152 1.72 0.46 11.09
CA TYR A 152 0.93 1.19 10.11
C TYR A 152 -0.37 0.51 9.68
N ARG A 153 -0.49 -0.82 9.78
CA ARG A 153 -1.70 -1.55 9.37
C ARG A 153 -2.68 -1.70 10.54
N LYS A 154 -3.96 -1.39 10.31
CA LYS A 154 -5.06 -1.56 11.29
C LYS A 154 -4.77 -0.91 12.65
N ILE A 155 -4.13 0.26 12.64
CA ILE A 155 -3.81 1.00 13.87
C ILE A 155 -4.79 2.14 14.08
N ARG A 156 -4.84 2.63 15.32
CA ARG A 156 -5.52 3.88 15.63
C ARG A 156 -4.48 4.97 15.85
N LEU A 157 -4.57 6.02 15.04
CA LEU A 157 -3.74 7.21 15.12
C LEU A 157 -4.52 8.32 15.84
N GLN A 158 -3.93 8.90 16.88
CA GLN A 158 -4.52 9.98 17.66
C GLN A 158 -3.58 11.18 17.62
N ILE A 159 -4.09 12.33 17.22
CA ILE A 159 -3.30 13.58 17.12
C ILE A 159 -3.59 14.40 18.38
N GLY A 160 -2.61 14.56 19.27
CA GLY A 160 -2.77 15.23 20.56
C GLY A 160 -3.48 14.38 21.64
N SER A 161 -3.31 14.76 22.92
CA SER A 161 -3.75 13.97 24.09
C SER A 161 -5.28 13.78 24.19
N GLU A 162 -6.07 14.72 23.68
CA GLU A 162 -7.55 14.65 23.60
C GLU A 162 -8.07 14.81 22.17
N GLY A 163 -7.18 14.74 21.18
CA GLY A 163 -7.55 15.13 19.82
C GLY A 163 -8.21 14.03 19.01
N LYS A 164 -8.35 14.32 17.71
CA LYS A 164 -9.09 13.47 16.78
C LYS A 164 -8.38 12.12 16.61
N GLN A 165 -9.21 11.08 16.56
CA GLN A 165 -8.77 9.71 16.32
C GLN A 165 -9.12 9.31 14.89
N PHE A 166 -8.17 8.62 14.26
CA PHE A 166 -8.29 8.09 12.92
C PHE A 166 -7.83 6.63 12.90
N TYR A 167 -8.30 5.87 11.93
CA TYR A 167 -8.04 4.44 11.82
C TYR A 167 -7.42 4.14 10.48
N SER A 168 -6.32 3.40 10.49
CA SER A 168 -5.74 2.88 9.26
C SER A 168 -6.41 1.58 8.85
N ASP A 169 -6.52 1.36 7.54
CA ASP A 169 -6.98 0.11 6.99
C ASP A 169 -5.86 -0.95 6.92
N GLY A 170 -6.11 -2.06 6.23
CA GLY A 170 -5.12 -3.13 6.04
C GLY A 170 -3.89 -2.73 5.23
N THR A 171 -3.92 -1.60 4.55
CA THR A 171 -2.83 -1.08 3.71
C THR A 171 -2.11 0.11 4.34
N GLY A 172 -2.57 0.59 5.50
CA GLY A 172 -2.03 1.79 6.13
C GLY A 172 -2.61 3.10 5.63
N LYS A 173 -3.74 3.05 4.91
CA LYS A 173 -4.45 4.25 4.46
C LYS A 173 -5.39 4.76 5.56
N ILE A 174 -5.40 6.06 5.78
CA ILE A 174 -6.32 6.77 6.69
C ILE A 174 -7.00 7.91 5.93
N ASP A 175 -8.33 7.92 5.91
CA ASP A 175 -9.09 9.08 5.42
C ASP A 175 -9.32 10.07 6.57
N VAL A 176 -8.69 11.25 6.49
CA VAL A 176 -8.74 12.28 7.56
C VAL A 176 -9.70 13.44 7.26
N GLY A 177 -10.27 13.47 6.05
CA GLY A 177 -11.21 14.51 5.62
C GLY A 177 -10.55 15.90 5.60
N LYS A 178 -11.29 16.96 5.96
CA LYS A 178 -10.78 18.34 5.98
C LYS A 178 -9.95 18.66 7.24
N PHE A 179 -9.04 17.77 7.60
CA PHE A 179 -8.13 17.99 8.72
C PHE A 179 -6.98 18.91 8.32
N ASP A 180 -6.60 19.83 9.20
CA ASP A 180 -5.45 20.70 8.97
C ASP A 180 -4.15 19.96 9.32
N LEU A 181 -3.44 19.51 8.28
CA LEU A 181 -2.20 18.76 8.43
C LEU A 181 -1.05 19.62 8.92
N SER A 182 -1.09 20.93 8.76
CA SER A 182 -0.06 21.82 9.30
C SER A 182 -0.06 21.79 10.84
N ALA A 183 -1.23 21.52 11.44
CA ALA A 183 -1.37 21.36 12.88
C ALA A 183 -0.63 20.12 13.43
N LEU A 184 -0.10 19.23 12.58
CA LEU A 184 0.75 18.11 13.02
C LEU A 184 2.18 18.54 13.32
N GLU A 185 2.64 19.67 12.81
CA GLU A 185 4.03 20.08 12.99
C GLU A 185 4.36 20.28 14.48
N HIS A 186 5.40 19.60 14.94
CA HIS A 186 5.86 19.60 16.34
C HIS A 186 4.83 19.08 17.36
N GLN A 187 3.82 18.32 16.93
CA GLN A 187 2.85 17.68 17.82
C GLN A 187 3.24 16.26 18.23
N ILE A 188 2.67 15.82 19.36
CA ILE A 188 2.68 14.42 19.75
C ILE A 188 1.51 13.69 19.09
N VAL A 189 1.84 12.61 18.39
CA VAL A 189 0.89 11.66 17.80
C VAL A 189 0.99 10.35 18.57
N THR A 190 -0.13 9.86 19.06
CA THR A 190 -0.19 8.55 19.72
C THR A 190 -0.69 7.50 18.74
N VAL A 191 0.10 6.45 18.53
CA VAL A 191 -0.26 5.29 17.72
C VAL A 191 -0.62 4.14 18.64
N HIS A 192 -1.86 3.66 18.52
CA HIS A 192 -2.35 2.49 19.25
C HIS A 192 -2.38 1.27 18.33
N LEU A 193 -1.66 0.23 18.74
CA LEU A 193 -1.62 -1.05 18.05
C LEU A 193 -2.91 -1.84 18.35
N GLN A 194 -3.49 -2.46 17.33
CA GLN A 194 -4.52 -3.50 17.56
C GLN A 194 -3.83 -4.82 17.94
N ASP A 195 -4.46 -5.55 18.86
CA ASP A 195 -4.02 -6.89 19.30
C ASP A 195 -4.12 -7.93 18.17
#